data_AF-H1PZQ5-F1
#
_entry.id   AF-H1PZQ5-F1
#
_cell.length_a   1.000
_cell.length_b   1.000
_cell.length_c   1.000
_cell.angle_alpha   90.00
_cell.angle_beta   90.00
_cell.angle_gamma   90.00
#
_symmetry.space_group_name_H-M   'P 1'
#
loop_
_entity.id
_entity.type
_entity.pdbx_description
1 polymer ?
#
loop_
_entity_poly.entity_id
_entity_poly.type
_entity_poly.pdbx_seq_one_letter_code
_entity_poly.pdbx_strand_id
1 'polypeptide(L)'
;MNLIGKTTLLLLLTLTSCNVRRTAIGPLGDTVDAKEFAPLANDTTVEVDLKAITGQPFPAYKILKEEPIIPDSVILSADEETVRSGNYTATLQLKNLPGEGFYKKLDSISKIDSSWRVNEATYTYTRKDKQGLYKILITKGDPHVSVTHLNPDMLSLKKK
;
A
#
# COMPACT_ATOMS: atom_id res chain seq x y z
N MET A 1 -72.37 31.60 49.26
CA MET A 1 -72.54 33.06 49.09
C MET A 1 -71.18 33.68 48.85
N ASN A 2 -71.11 34.54 47.83
CA ASN A 2 -69.92 35.16 47.24
C ASN A 2 -69.23 36.19 48.16
N LEU A 3 -67.91 36.39 47.97
CA LEU A 3 -67.25 37.68 47.67
C LEU A 3 -65.72 37.46 47.62
N ILE A 4 -65.09 37.37 46.46
CA ILE A 4 -64.51 38.47 45.65
C ILE A 4 -63.48 39.30 46.44
N GLY A 5 -62.21 39.05 46.13
CA GLY A 5 -61.09 39.93 46.45
C GLY A 5 -60.01 39.75 45.38
N LYS A 6 -60.05 40.63 44.37
CA LYS A 6 -59.06 40.68 43.29
C LYS A 6 -57.75 41.25 43.84
N THR A 7 -56.65 40.53 43.66
CA THR A 7 -55.30 41.13 43.69
C THR A 7 -54.50 40.55 42.52
N THR A 8 -54.59 41.26 41.40
CA THR A 8 -53.64 41.13 40.30
C THR A 8 -52.34 41.82 40.74
N LEU A 9 -51.25 41.06 40.85
CA LEU A 9 -49.91 41.64 40.70
C LEU A 9 -49.03 40.71 39.87
N LEU A 10 -48.56 41.30 38.77
CA LEU A 10 -47.63 40.85 37.77
C LEU A 10 -46.37 40.20 38.34
N LEU A 11 -45.91 39.10 37.73
CA LEU A 11 -44.49 38.97 37.40
C LEU A 11 -44.32 38.09 36.14
N LEU A 12 -44.23 38.76 34.99
CA LEU A 12 -43.56 38.21 33.81
C LEU A 12 -42.06 38.20 34.09
N LEU A 13 -41.43 37.04 34.04
CA LEU A 13 -40.01 36.92 33.71
C LEU A 13 -39.86 35.82 32.65
N THR A 14 -39.67 36.30 31.42
CA THR A 14 -39.45 35.55 30.20
C THR A 14 -38.17 34.71 30.31
N LEU A 15 -38.30 33.39 30.16
CA LEU A 15 -37.19 32.49 29.93
C LEU A 15 -36.74 32.59 28.47
N THR A 16 -35.83 33.52 28.14
CA THR A 16 -35.15 33.49 26.84
C THR A 16 -33.74 34.07 26.94
N SER A 17 -32.74 33.20 27.05
CA SER A 17 -31.53 33.27 26.20
C SER A 17 -30.67 32.02 26.43
N CYS A 18 -30.99 30.95 25.70
CA CYS A 18 -29.97 29.97 25.35
C CYS A 18 -29.08 30.61 24.27
N ASN A 19 -28.00 31.28 24.68
CA ASN A 19 -26.93 31.60 23.75
C ASN A 19 -26.11 30.33 23.46
N VAL A 20 -26.74 29.33 22.84
CA VAL A 20 -26.00 28.36 22.03
C VAL A 20 -25.52 29.17 20.84
N ARG A 21 -24.28 29.64 20.91
CA ARG A 21 -23.56 30.13 19.75
C ARG A 21 -23.51 28.96 18.77
N ARG A 22 -24.45 28.93 17.83
CA ARG A 22 -24.31 28.12 16.62
C ARG A 22 -23.08 28.65 15.92
N THR A 23 -22.03 27.86 15.91
CA THR A 23 -20.90 28.04 15.01
C THR A 23 -21.51 28.28 13.62
N ALA A 24 -21.19 29.41 13.01
CA ALA A 24 -21.61 29.67 11.65
C ALA A 24 -21.09 28.50 10.79
N ILE A 25 -22.03 27.75 10.21
CA ILE A 25 -21.70 26.75 9.19
C ILE A 25 -21.17 27.59 8.02
N GLY A 26 -19.90 27.38 7.66
CA GLY A 26 -19.28 28.00 6.49
C GLY A 26 -20.08 27.68 5.22
N PRO A 27 -19.79 28.35 4.08
CA PRO A 27 -20.52 28.13 2.84
C PRO A 27 -20.62 26.63 2.51
N LEU A 28 -21.85 26.17 2.29
CA LEU A 28 -22.27 24.78 2.01
C LEU A 28 -21.65 24.15 0.74
N GLY A 29 -20.70 24.82 0.09
CA GLY A 29 -20.19 24.46 -1.23
C GLY A 29 -18.72 24.04 -1.29
N ASP A 30 -18.00 24.08 -0.16
CA ASP A 30 -16.55 23.79 -0.13
C ASP A 30 -16.23 22.43 0.50
N THR A 31 -17.25 21.58 0.68
CA THR A 31 -17.09 20.21 1.19
C THR A 31 -17.17 19.24 0.02
N VAL A 32 -16.05 18.63 -0.32
CA VAL A 32 -16.02 17.50 -1.26
C VAL A 32 -16.68 16.27 -0.63
N ASP A 33 -17.31 15.42 -1.44
CA ASP A 33 -17.99 14.24 -0.94
C ASP A 33 -17.00 13.31 -0.23
N ALA A 34 -17.37 12.75 0.94
CA ALA A 34 -16.50 11.81 1.67
C ALA A 34 -16.05 10.58 0.84
N LYS A 35 -16.81 10.25 -0.22
CA LYS A 35 -16.47 9.19 -1.17
C LYS A 35 -15.26 9.53 -2.05
N GLU A 36 -14.95 10.81 -2.24
CA GLU A 36 -13.77 11.26 -2.99
C GLU A 36 -12.48 10.97 -2.22
N PHE A 37 -12.57 10.80 -0.90
CA PHE A 37 -11.48 10.34 -0.04
C PHE A 37 -11.57 8.85 0.28
N ALA A 38 -12.53 8.11 -0.30
CA ALA A 38 -12.55 6.67 -0.12
C ALA A 38 -11.27 6.09 -0.76
N PRO A 39 -10.51 5.25 -0.04
CA PRO A 39 -9.32 4.65 -0.61
C PRO A 39 -9.72 3.88 -1.87
N LEU A 40 -9.07 4.18 -2.99
CA LEU A 40 -9.24 3.44 -4.23
C LEU A 40 -8.95 1.97 -3.94
N ALA A 41 -9.96 1.11 -4.09
CA ALA A 41 -9.91 -0.30 -3.67
C ALA A 41 -8.77 -1.12 -4.32
N ASN A 42 -8.20 -0.63 -5.43
CA ASN A 42 -7.12 -1.27 -6.18
C ASN A 42 -5.85 -0.41 -6.30
N ASP A 43 -5.77 0.73 -5.60
CA ASP A 43 -4.62 1.64 -5.69
C ASP A 43 -3.40 1.18 -4.89
N THR A 44 -3.29 -0.12 -4.66
CA THR A 44 -2.19 -0.77 -3.97
C THR A 44 -1.62 -1.95 -4.74
N THR A 45 -2.12 -2.29 -5.93
CA THR A 45 -1.57 -3.44 -6.67
C THR A 45 -0.36 -3.01 -7.48
N VAL A 46 0.84 -3.38 -7.03
CA VAL A 46 2.03 -3.29 -7.85
C VAL A 46 1.92 -4.28 -9.01
N GLU A 47 2.12 -3.80 -10.23
CA GLU A 47 2.22 -4.67 -11.40
C GLU A 47 3.59 -5.37 -11.39
N VAL A 48 3.61 -6.67 -11.08
CA VAL A 48 4.83 -7.49 -11.10
C VAL A 48 4.85 -8.34 -12.35
N ASP A 49 5.73 -8.00 -13.30
CA ASP A 49 6.03 -8.85 -14.47
C ASP A 49 7.43 -9.50 -14.34
N LEU A 50 7.45 -10.75 -13.87
CA LEU A 50 8.67 -11.56 -13.76
C LEU A 50 9.43 -11.71 -15.09
N LYS A 51 8.74 -11.73 -16.24
CA LYS A 51 9.40 -11.83 -17.55
C LYS A 51 10.07 -10.51 -17.91
N ALA A 52 9.40 -9.38 -17.68
CA ALA A 52 10.01 -8.07 -17.90
C ALA A 52 11.24 -7.86 -17.00
N ILE A 53 11.16 -8.27 -15.73
CA ILE A 53 12.24 -8.11 -14.76
C ILE A 53 13.44 -9.02 -15.09
N THR A 54 13.18 -10.30 -15.36
CA THR A 54 14.25 -11.32 -15.48
C THR A 54 14.66 -11.66 -16.91
N GLY A 55 13.86 -11.27 -17.90
CA GLY A 55 13.98 -11.73 -19.28
C GLY A 55 13.57 -13.20 -19.49
N GLN A 56 13.07 -13.91 -18.47
CA GLN A 56 12.71 -15.32 -18.55
C GLN A 56 11.19 -15.55 -18.47
N PRO A 57 10.65 -16.50 -19.24
CA PRO A 57 9.24 -16.86 -19.12
C PRO A 57 9.00 -17.66 -17.83
N PHE A 58 7.96 -17.27 -17.09
CA PHE A 58 7.47 -17.98 -15.91
C PHE A 58 6.10 -18.63 -16.21
N PRO A 59 5.71 -19.68 -15.47
CA PRO A 59 4.31 -20.10 -15.42
C PRO A 59 3.40 -18.92 -15.04
N ALA A 60 2.12 -18.98 -15.39
CA ALA A 60 1.16 -17.95 -14.93
C ALA A 60 1.15 -17.88 -13.39
N TYR A 61 0.99 -16.68 -12.82
CA TYR A 61 0.96 -16.45 -11.38
C TYR A 61 0.00 -15.34 -11.00
N LYS A 62 -0.27 -15.23 -9.69
CA LYS A 62 -1.01 -14.13 -9.07
C LYS A 62 -0.24 -13.60 -7.86
N ILE A 63 -0.47 -12.34 -7.51
CA ILE A 63 0.05 -11.75 -6.27
C ILE A 63 -0.81 -12.27 -5.12
N LEU A 64 -0.19 -12.88 -4.10
CA LEU A 64 -0.86 -13.31 -2.87
C LEU A 64 -0.81 -12.24 -1.79
N LYS A 65 0.35 -11.61 -1.66
CA LYS A 65 0.62 -10.62 -0.62
C LYS A 65 1.58 -9.59 -1.18
N GLU A 66 1.36 -8.35 -0.81
CA GLU A 66 2.24 -7.23 -1.07
C GLU A 66 2.39 -6.41 0.21
N GLU A 67 3.62 -6.01 0.52
CA GLU A 67 3.93 -5.15 1.66
C GLU A 67 4.81 -3.98 1.17
N PRO A 68 4.38 -2.72 1.37
CA PRO A 68 5.22 -1.58 1.04
C PRO A 68 6.43 -1.53 1.98
N ILE A 69 7.60 -1.16 1.43
CA ILE A 69 8.80 -0.92 2.23
C ILE A 69 8.86 0.58 2.54
N ILE A 70 8.60 0.93 3.79
CA ILE A 70 8.61 2.32 4.28
C ILE A 70 10.00 2.63 4.85
N PRO A 71 10.69 3.69 4.39
CA PRO A 71 11.96 4.11 4.97
C PRO A 71 11.77 4.66 6.37
N ASP A 72 12.70 4.39 7.30
CA ASP A 72 12.68 4.88 8.69
C ASP A 72 12.60 6.42 8.83
N SER A 73 12.93 7.16 7.76
CA SER A 73 12.91 8.63 7.73
C SER A 73 11.58 9.24 7.27
N VAL A 74 10.61 8.43 6.84
CA VAL A 74 9.29 8.92 6.44
C VAL A 74 8.38 8.91 7.66
N ILE A 75 8.38 10.05 8.38
CA ILE A 75 7.30 10.35 9.33
C ILE A 75 6.09 10.71 8.48
N LEU A 76 5.22 9.72 8.22
CA LEU A 76 3.92 9.97 7.62
C LEU A 76 3.11 10.84 8.59
N SER A 77 2.85 12.07 8.21
CA SER A 77 1.81 12.87 8.85
C SER A 77 0.47 12.18 8.59
N ALA A 78 -0.45 12.21 9.57
CA ALA A 78 -1.70 11.44 9.49
C ALA A 78 -2.67 11.92 8.39
N ASP A 79 -2.35 13.02 7.68
CA ASP A 79 -3.16 13.60 6.60
C ASP A 79 -2.50 13.54 5.21
N GLU A 80 -1.24 13.09 5.09
CA GLU A 80 -0.56 13.03 3.79
C GLU A 80 -0.90 11.74 3.04
N GLU A 81 -1.46 11.97 1.86
CA GLU A 81 -1.81 11.02 0.82
C GLU A 81 -0.69 9.98 0.61
N THR A 82 -1.09 8.71 0.53
CA THR A 82 -0.22 7.54 0.60
C THR A 82 0.92 7.66 -0.40
N VAL A 83 2.14 7.94 0.08
CA VAL A 83 3.33 7.99 -0.78
C VAL A 83 3.60 6.58 -1.28
N ARG A 84 3.14 6.26 -2.49
CA ARG A 84 3.55 5.06 -3.24
C ARG A 84 5.05 5.17 -3.51
N SER A 85 5.87 4.73 -2.55
CA SER A 85 7.33 4.83 -2.65
C SER A 85 7.90 3.90 -3.72
N GLY A 86 7.08 3.06 -4.37
CA GLY A 86 7.51 2.06 -5.37
C GLY A 86 8.37 0.93 -4.79
N ASN A 87 8.72 0.99 -3.51
CA ASN A 87 9.47 -0.04 -2.80
C ASN A 87 8.49 -1.05 -2.19
N TYR A 88 8.68 -2.33 -2.45
CA TYR A 88 7.77 -3.37 -1.97
C TYR A 88 8.45 -4.73 -1.83
N THR A 89 7.86 -5.57 -0.99
CA THR A 89 8.00 -7.03 -1.05
C THR A 89 6.67 -7.61 -1.53
N ALA A 90 6.73 -8.59 -2.42
CA ALA A 90 5.55 -9.30 -2.90
C ALA A 90 5.80 -10.80 -2.87
N THR A 91 4.78 -11.56 -2.47
CA THR A 91 4.74 -13.02 -2.62
C THR A 91 3.78 -13.36 -3.73
N LEU A 92 4.29 -14.00 -4.77
CA LEU A 92 3.52 -14.49 -5.90
C LEU A 92 3.24 -15.98 -5.72
N GLN A 93 2.10 -16.45 -6.21
CA GLN A 93 1.79 -17.87 -6.32
C GLN A 93 1.69 -18.27 -7.79
N LEU A 94 2.58 -19.17 -8.21
CA LEU A 94 2.52 -19.82 -9.51
C LEU A 94 1.28 -20.70 -9.58
N LYS A 95 0.57 -20.64 -10.71
CA LYS A 95 -0.63 -21.44 -10.99
C LYS A 95 -0.32 -22.94 -10.97
N ASN A 96 0.85 -23.31 -11.51
CA ASN A 96 1.36 -24.67 -11.55
C ASN A 96 2.82 -24.66 -11.09
N LEU A 97 3.25 -25.74 -10.43
CA LEU A 97 4.66 -25.97 -10.13
C LEU A 97 5.47 -26.01 -11.44
N PRO A 98 6.62 -25.31 -11.52
CA PRO A 98 7.50 -25.41 -12.68
C PRO A 98 8.00 -26.85 -12.86
N GLY A 99 8.02 -27.32 -14.12
CA GLY A 99 8.63 -28.61 -14.45
C GLY A 99 10.16 -28.55 -14.45
N GLU A 100 10.83 -29.71 -14.53
CA GLU A 100 12.30 -29.78 -14.53
C GLU A 100 12.96 -28.93 -15.62
N GLY A 101 12.31 -28.80 -16.79
CA GLY A 101 12.84 -28.00 -17.90
C GLY A 101 13.04 -26.52 -17.55
N PHE A 102 12.17 -25.96 -16.69
CA PHE A 102 12.32 -24.59 -16.20
C PHE A 102 13.58 -24.44 -15.34
N TYR A 103 13.78 -25.33 -14.38
CA TYR A 103 14.94 -25.31 -13.49
C TYR A 103 16.25 -25.56 -14.25
N LYS A 104 16.28 -26.53 -15.17
CA LYS A 104 17.45 -26.78 -16.06
C LYS A 104 17.80 -25.55 -16.90
N LYS A 105 16.79 -24.77 -17.32
CA LYS A 105 17.01 -23.51 -18.02
C LYS A 105 17.66 -22.47 -17.09
N LEU A 106 17.15 -22.31 -15.86
CA LEU A 106 17.75 -21.40 -14.88
C LEU A 106 19.19 -21.81 -14.52
N ASP A 107 19.47 -23.12 -14.37
CA ASP A 107 20.83 -23.64 -14.14
C ASP A 107 21.77 -23.32 -15.31
N SER A 108 21.25 -23.30 -16.53
CA SER A 108 22.02 -22.96 -17.72
C SER A 108 22.27 -21.45 -17.81
N ILE A 109 21.25 -20.64 -17.49
CA ILE A 109 21.34 -19.18 -17.48
C ILE A 109 22.29 -18.69 -16.40
N SER A 110 22.28 -19.28 -15.20
CA SER A 110 23.16 -18.85 -14.09
C SER A 110 24.65 -19.06 -14.37
N LYS A 111 25.01 -19.85 -15.38
CA LYS A 111 26.39 -20.00 -15.84
C LYS A 111 26.84 -18.85 -16.74
N ILE A 112 25.90 -18.08 -17.28
CA ILE A 112 26.13 -17.03 -18.29
C ILE A 112 25.79 -15.65 -17.71
N ASP A 113 24.64 -15.52 -17.05
CA ASP A 113 24.15 -14.29 -16.43
C ASP A 113 24.46 -14.28 -14.93
N SER A 114 25.35 -13.36 -14.53
CA SER A 114 25.78 -13.19 -13.14
C SER A 114 24.70 -12.64 -12.20
N SER A 115 23.57 -12.17 -12.75
CA SER A 115 22.39 -11.77 -11.98
C SER A 115 21.71 -12.98 -11.34
N TRP A 116 21.91 -14.18 -11.88
CA TRP A 116 21.36 -15.42 -11.37
C TRP A 116 22.37 -16.17 -10.51
N ARG A 117 21.92 -16.63 -9.34
CA ARG A 117 22.67 -17.52 -8.45
C ARG A 117 21.82 -18.73 -8.12
N VAL A 118 22.45 -19.91 -8.16
CA VAL A 118 21.81 -21.18 -7.82
C VAL A 118 22.54 -21.79 -6.65
N ASN A 119 21.79 -22.16 -5.62
CA ASN A 119 22.30 -22.89 -4.46
C ASN A 119 21.32 -24.04 -4.15
N GLU A 120 21.73 -25.26 -4.50
CA GLU A 120 20.91 -26.47 -4.36
C GLU A 120 19.53 -26.32 -5.01
N ALA A 121 18.47 -26.22 -4.20
CA ALA A 121 17.08 -26.06 -4.64
C ALA A 121 16.65 -24.59 -4.76
N THR A 122 17.54 -23.64 -4.51
CA THR A 122 17.22 -22.20 -4.42
C THR A 122 17.81 -21.42 -5.58
N TYR A 123 16.98 -20.62 -6.23
CA TYR A 123 17.33 -19.76 -7.35
C TYR A 123 17.10 -18.31 -6.94
N THR A 124 18.16 -17.51 -6.96
CA THR A 124 18.12 -16.09 -6.64
C THR A 124 18.46 -15.28 -7.87
N TYR A 125 17.58 -14.34 -8.23
CA TYR A 125 17.89 -13.28 -9.18
C TYR A 125 18.16 -11.99 -8.42
N THR A 126 19.23 -11.28 -8.77
CA THR A 126 19.51 -9.94 -8.24
C THR A 126 20.02 -9.06 -9.36
N ARG A 127 19.28 -8.00 -9.67
CA ARG A 127 19.66 -7.04 -10.71
C ARG A 127 19.40 -5.63 -10.24
N LYS A 128 20.42 -4.78 -10.42
CA LYS A 128 20.30 -3.33 -10.26
C LYS A 128 20.25 -2.70 -11.65
N ASP A 129 19.28 -1.82 -11.87
CA ASP A 129 19.14 -1.04 -13.09
C ASP A 129 18.70 0.40 -12.78
N LYS A 130 18.13 1.09 -13.77
CA LYS A 130 17.62 2.46 -13.64
C LYS A 130 16.35 2.55 -12.79
N GLN A 131 15.56 1.48 -12.73
CA GLN A 131 14.30 1.41 -12.00
C GLN A 131 14.53 1.06 -10.53
N GLY A 132 15.64 0.37 -10.22
CA GLY A 132 16.00 0.08 -8.84
C GLY A 132 16.83 -1.18 -8.69
N LEU A 133 16.66 -1.84 -7.55
CA LEU A 133 17.18 -3.15 -7.25
C LEU A 133 16.03 -4.14 -7.17
N TYR A 134 16.04 -5.14 -8.04
CA TYR A 134 15.18 -6.30 -7.94
C TYR A 134 15.92 -7.45 -7.26
N LYS A 135 15.21 -8.13 -6.36
CA LYS A 135 15.59 -9.44 -5.84
C LYS A 135 14.42 -10.40 -6.01
N ILE A 136 14.67 -11.56 -6.60
CA ILE A 136 13.65 -12.61 -6.75
C ILE A 136 14.21 -13.91 -6.18
N LEU A 137 13.40 -14.59 -5.38
CA LEU A 137 13.73 -15.88 -4.78
C LEU A 137 12.72 -16.92 -5.23
N ILE A 138 13.23 -18.04 -5.73
CA ILE A 138 12.44 -19.20 -6.16
C ILE A 138 13.03 -20.44 -5.49
N THR A 139 12.18 -21.25 -4.87
CA THR A 139 12.58 -22.54 -4.31
C THR A 139 11.98 -23.66 -5.15
N LYS A 140 12.80 -24.64 -5.54
CA LYS A 140 12.35 -25.78 -6.33
C LYS A 140 11.33 -26.60 -5.54
N GLY A 141 10.17 -26.85 -6.16
CA GLY A 141 9.04 -27.54 -5.51
C GLY A 141 8.13 -26.62 -4.69
N ASP A 142 8.44 -25.33 -4.58
CA ASP A 142 7.57 -24.33 -3.97
C ASP A 142 6.85 -23.53 -5.07
N PRO A 143 5.51 -23.42 -5.05
CA PRO A 143 4.79 -22.56 -5.99
C PRO A 143 4.94 -21.06 -5.64
N HIS A 144 5.55 -20.69 -4.53
CA HIS A 144 5.73 -19.30 -4.14
C HIS A 144 7.01 -18.70 -4.72
N VAL A 145 6.90 -17.44 -5.15
CA VAL A 145 8.02 -16.63 -5.61
C VAL A 145 8.03 -15.35 -4.80
N SER A 146 9.14 -15.06 -4.13
CA SER A 146 9.30 -13.80 -3.40
C SER A 146 9.97 -12.79 -4.30
N VAL A 147 9.41 -11.59 -4.38
CA VAL A 147 9.93 -10.45 -5.14
C VAL A 147 10.16 -9.30 -4.19
N THR A 148 11.28 -8.61 -4.34
CA THR A 148 11.57 -7.37 -3.63
C THR A 148 12.06 -6.35 -4.63
N HIS A 149 11.51 -5.15 -4.56
CA HIS A 149 11.94 -4.00 -5.33
C HIS A 149 12.33 -2.86 -4.41
N LEU A 150 13.47 -2.24 -4.70
CA LEU A 150 13.91 -1.01 -4.05
C LEU A 150 14.28 0.03 -5.10
N ASN A 151 13.60 1.17 -5.10
CA ASN A 151 13.92 2.34 -5.93
C ASN A 151 15.36 2.80 -5.70
N PRO A 152 15.98 3.49 -6.68
CA PRO A 152 17.36 3.93 -6.60
C PRO A 152 17.65 4.80 -5.36
N ASP A 153 16.67 5.62 -4.95
CA ASP A 153 16.78 6.54 -3.82
C ASP A 153 17.00 5.80 -2.49
N MET A 154 16.36 4.65 -2.32
CA MET A 154 16.55 3.77 -1.15
C MET A 154 17.92 3.11 -1.12
N LEU A 155 18.58 2.95 -2.27
CA LEU A 155 19.90 2.35 -2.36
C LEU A 155 21.00 3.34 -1.96
N SER A 156 20.78 4.65 -2.12
CA SER A 156 21.71 5.70 -1.69
C SER A 156 21.70 5.93 -0.18
N LEU A 157 20.57 5.71 0.50
CA LEU A 157 20.42 5.97 1.94
C LEU A 157 21.21 5.00 2.82
N LYS A 158 21.59 3.82 2.31
CA LYS A 158 22.35 2.80 3.06
C LYS A 158 23.88 3.05 3.15
N LYS A 159 24.39 4.17 2.63
CA LYS A 159 25.80 4.58 2.82
C LYS A 159 25.93 5.50 4.03
N LYS A 160 25.91 4.94 5.25
CA LYS A 160 26.41 5.60 6.46
C LYS A 160 27.12 4.59 7.33
#